data_AF-A0A7V1PXU6-F1
#
_entry.id   AF-A0A7V1PXU6-F1
#
_cell.length_a   1.000
_cell.length_b   1.000
_cell.length_c   1.000
_cell.angle_alpha   90.00
_cell.angle_beta   90.00
_cell.angle_gamma   90.00
#
_symmetry.space_group_name_H-M   'P 1'
#
loop_
_entity.id
_entity.type
_entity.pdbx_description
1 polymer ?
#
loop_
_entity_poly.entity_id
_entity_poly.type
_entity_poly.pdbx_seq_one_letter_code
_entity_poly.pdbx_strand_id
1 'polypeptide(L)' 'KKFNKIYIGQTNDVERRLTEHNSGNHRYTKRYIPWSVIYTEKFNTRAEAMQREKELKSQKGREFIWNIIGNE' A
#
# COMPACT_ATOMS: atom_id res chain seq x y z
N LYS A 1 6.49 -9.23 10.65
CA LYS A 1 5.84 -7.89 10.64
C LYS A 1 5.17 -7.61 11.99
N LYS A 2 5.48 -6.49 12.66
CA LYS A 2 5.04 -6.22 14.05
C LYS A 2 3.52 -6.16 14.26
N PHE A 3 2.77 -5.75 13.24
CA PHE A 3 1.32 -5.48 13.37
C PHE A 3 0.42 -6.24 12.37
N ASN A 4 0.98 -7.08 11.50
CA ASN A 4 0.26 -7.74 10.40
C ASN A 4 -0.73 -6.82 9.66
N LYS A 5 -0.25 -5.63 9.28
CA LYS A 5 -1.02 -4.66 8.49
C LYS A 5 -0.38 -4.41 7.14
N ILE A 6 -1.26 -4.18 6.16
CA ILE A 6 -0.92 -3.68 4.84
C ILE A 6 -1.72 -2.41 4.59
N TYR A 7 -1.15 -1.50 3.80
CA TYR A 7 -1.81 -0.32 3.27
C TYR A 7 -1.81 -0.43 1.75
N ILE A 8 -2.96 -0.16 1.12
CA ILE A 8 -3.13 -0.19 -0.33
C ILE A 8 -3.69 1.17 -0.74
N GLY A 9 -3.02 1.83 -1.66
CA GLY A 9 -3.43 3.13 -2.18
C GLY A 9 -2.63 3.51 -3.41
N GLN A 10 -3.08 4.57 -4.08
CA GLN A 10 -2.40 5.14 -5.24
C GLN A 10 -1.70 6.47 -4.92
N THR A 11 -0.64 6.77 -5.67
CA THR A 11 0.10 8.03 -5.63
C THR A 11 0.84 8.22 -6.95
N ASN A 12 1.11 9.48 -7.32
CA ASN A 12 2.04 9.81 -8.41
C ASN A 12 3.50 9.87 -7.94
N ASP A 13 3.72 9.83 -6.62
CA ASP A 13 5.04 9.89 -5.97
C ASP A 13 5.04 8.95 -4.77
N VAL A 14 5.77 7.84 -4.90
CA VAL A 14 5.83 6.77 -3.90
C VAL A 14 6.68 7.18 -2.70
N GLU A 15 7.79 7.88 -2.92
CA GLU A 15 8.72 8.29 -1.87
C GLU A 15 8.09 9.34 -0.94
N ARG A 16 7.43 10.35 -1.54
CA ARG A 16 6.68 11.35 -0.78
C ARG A 16 5.59 10.69 0.07
N ARG A 17 4.81 9.78 -0.51
CA ARG A 17 3.73 9.08 0.21
C ARG A 17 4.27 8.22 1.36
N LEU A 18 5.38 7.52 1.15
CA LEU A 18 6.02 6.73 2.20
C LEU A 18 6.48 7.61 3.36
N THR A 19 7.10 8.75 3.04
CA THR A 19 7.54 9.75 4.02
C THR A 19 6.36 10.33 4.80
N GLU A 20 5.27 10.71 4.12
CA GLU A 20 4.03 11.17 4.75
C GLU A 20 3.45 10.11 5.71
N HIS A 21 3.40 8.84 5.29
CA HIS A 21 2.87 7.76 6.13
C HIS A 21 3.74 7.48 7.36
N ASN A 22 5.06 7.62 7.22
CA ASN A 22 6.02 7.46 8.31
C ASN A 22 6.22 8.72 9.16
N SER A 23 5.66 9.87 8.76
CA SER A 23 5.72 11.11 9.54
C SER A 23 4.85 11.08 10.81
N GLY A 24 3.90 10.16 10.90
CA GLY A 24 2.98 10.07 12.04
C GLY A 24 1.77 11.03 11.99
N ASN A 25 1.64 11.84 10.93
CA ASN A 25 0.57 12.84 10.79
C ASN A 25 -0.81 12.26 10.46
N HIS A 26 -0.89 11.02 9.97
CA HIS A 26 -2.15 10.39 9.59
C HIS A 26 -2.65 9.42 10.67
N ARG A 27 -3.91 9.58 11.10
CA ARG A 27 -4.52 8.83 12.22
C ARG A 27 -4.42 7.32 12.10
N TYR A 28 -4.57 6.77 10.88
CA TYR A 28 -4.51 5.32 10.64
C TYR A 28 -3.08 4.82 10.55
N THR A 29 -2.26 5.42 9.68
CA THR A 29 -0.92 4.92 9.37
C THR A 29 0.05 5.11 10.54
N LYS A 30 -0.13 6.14 11.37
CA LYS A 30 0.74 6.41 12.52
C LYS A 30 0.84 5.27 13.53
N ARG A 31 -0.20 4.43 13.62
CA ARG A 31 -0.26 3.29 14.57
C ARG A 31 0.63 2.12 14.18
N TYR A 32 1.07 2.08 12.92
CA TYR A 32 1.76 0.93 12.34
C TYR A 32 3.10 1.29 11.69
N ILE A 33 3.64 2.46 12.01
CA ILE A 33 4.99 2.87 11.63
C ILE A 33 6.02 1.92 12.29
N PRO A 34 7.13 1.59 11.61
CA PRO A 34 7.51 2.03 10.26
C PRO A 34 6.82 1.22 9.14
N TRP A 35 6.41 1.91 8.09
CA TRP A 35 5.97 1.36 6.82
C TRP A 35 7.14 1.18 5.87
N SER A 36 7.09 0.11 5.08
CA SER A 36 7.98 -0.15 3.94
C SER A 36 7.14 -0.40 2.69
N VAL A 37 7.71 -0.10 1.52
CA VAL A 37 7.11 -0.42 0.23
C VAL A 37 7.43 -1.88 -0.08
N ILE A 38 6.39 -2.65 -0.38
CA ILE A 38 6.49 -4.08 -0.73
C ILE A 38 6.15 -4.36 -2.20
N TYR A 39 5.36 -3.47 -2.82
CA TYR A 39 4.81 -3.69 -4.14
C TYR A 39 4.31 -2.38 -4.74
N THR A 40 4.60 -2.17 -6.03
CA THR A 40 4.17 -0.99 -6.80
C THR A 40 3.81 -1.40 -8.22
N GLU A 41 2.73 -0.84 -8.76
CA GLU A 41 2.33 -0.96 -10.16
C GLU A 41 2.23 0.45 -10.77
N LYS A 42 2.59 0.62 -12.05
CA LYS A 42 2.46 1.88 -12.79
C LYS A 42 1.34 1.79 -13.81
N PHE A 43 0.56 2.86 -13.92
CA PHE A 43 -0.56 2.97 -14.86
C PHE A 43 -0.48 4.31 -15.61
N ASN A 44 -1.01 4.34 -16.83
CA ASN A 44 -1.01 5.54 -17.65
C ASN A 44 -2.09 6.53 -17.20
N THR A 45 -3.20 6.01 -16.66
CA THR A 45 -4.32 6.84 -16.20
C THR A 45 -4.63 6.61 -14.73
N ARG A 46 -5.17 7.65 -14.08
CA ARG A 46 -5.71 7.54 -12.72
C ARG A 46 -6.88 6.55 -12.64
N ALA A 47 -7.66 6.40 -13.72
CA ALA A 47 -8.80 5.49 -13.76
C ALA A 47 -8.35 4.03 -13.65
N GLU A 48 -7.32 3.63 -14.40
CA GLU A 48 -6.71 2.29 -14.30
C GLU A 48 -6.13 2.04 -12.91
N ALA A 49 -5.39 3.02 -12.35
CA ALA A 49 -4.83 2.92 -11.00
C ALA A 49 -5.92 2.74 -9.93
N MET A 50 -7.04 3.47 -10.05
CA MET A 50 -8.18 3.34 -9.13
C MET A 50 -8.89 1.99 -9.25
N GLN A 51 -9.07 1.49 -10.48
CA GLN A 51 -9.65 0.19 -10.74
C GLN A 51 -8.79 -0.91 -10.10
N ARG A 52 -7.47 -0.84 -10.30
CA ARG A 52 -6.52 -1.76 -9.67
C ARG A 52 -6.51 -1.65 -8.15
N GLU A 53 -6.52 -0.43 -7.60
CA GLU A 53 -6.59 -0.20 -6.16
C GLU A 53 -7.83 -0.88 -5.54
N LYS A 54 -8.99 -0.78 -6.23
CA LYS A 54 -10.23 -1.44 -5.81
C LYS A 54 -10.09 -2.96 -5.82
N GLU A 55 -9.49 -3.53 -6.86
CA GLU A 55 -9.21 -4.97 -6.94
C GLU A 55 -8.28 -5.44 -5.82
N LEU A 56 -7.19 -4.73 -5.58
CA LEU A 56 -6.22 -5.04 -4.52
C LEU A 56 -6.85 -4.93 -3.12
N LYS A 57 -7.84 -4.06 -2.93
CA LYS A 57 -8.62 -3.95 -1.69
C LYS A 57 -9.69 -5.02 -1.53
N SER A 58 -9.95 -5.86 -2.54
CA SER A 58 -10.82 -7.04 -2.41
C SER A 58 -10.16 -8.14 -1.56
N GLN A 59 -10.90 -9.19 -1.21
CA GLN A 59 -10.34 -10.34 -0.50
C GLN A 59 -9.18 -10.98 -1.29
N LYS A 60 -9.44 -11.37 -2.54
CA LYS A 60 -8.42 -11.98 -3.43
C LYS A 60 -7.23 -11.04 -3.66
N GLY A 61 -7.50 -9.73 -3.78
CA GLY A 61 -6.45 -8.73 -3.91
C GLY A 61 -5.54 -8.64 -2.70
N ARG A 62 -6.09 -8.71 -1.48
CA ARG A 62 -5.29 -8.75 -0.25
C ARG A 62 -4.51 -10.06 -0.12
N GLU A 63 -5.11 -11.19 -0.47
CA GLU A 63 -4.43 -12.49 -0.51
C GLU A 63 -3.22 -12.44 -1.44
N PHE A 64 -3.36 -11.85 -2.64
CA PHE A 64 -2.24 -11.63 -3.56
C PHE A 64 -1.08 -10.85 -2.91
N ILE A 65 -1.37 -9.75 -2.21
CA ILE A 65 -0.33 -8.97 -1.52
C ILE A 65 0.32 -9.76 -0.38
N TRP A 66 -0.46 -10.54 0.39
CA TRP A 66 0.10 -11.38 1.44
C TRP A 66 0.98 -12.51 0.90
N ASN A 67 0.66 -13.06 -0.26
CA ASN A 67 1.51 -14.04 -0.93
C ASN A 67 2.85 -13.43 -1.35
N ILE A 68 2.89 -12.18 -1.83
CA ILE A 68 4.15 -11.48 -2.12
C ILE A 68 5.00 -11.37 -0.84
N ILE A 69 4.38 -10.95 0.27
CA ILE A 69 5.08 -10.78 1.56
C ILE A 69 5.59 -12.12 2.11
N GLY A 70 4.84 -13.22 1.93
CA GLY A 70 5.22 -14.54 2.43
C GLY A 70 6.30 -15.22 1.60
N ASN A 71 6.59 -14.70 0.41
CA ASN A 71 7.67 -15.16 -0.47
C ASN A 71 8.98 -14.35 -0.30
N GLU A 72 8.98 -13.34 0.59
CA GLU A 72 10.17 -12.61 1.07
C GLU A 72 10.66 -13.17 2.41
#